data_AF-A0A830B7J6-F1
#
_entry.id   AF-A0A830B7J6-F1
#
_cell.length_a   1.000
_cell.length_b   1.000
_cell.length_c   1.000
_cell.angle_alpha   90.00
_cell.angle_beta   90.00
_cell.angle_gamma   90.00
#
_symmetry.space_group_name_H-M   'P 1'
#
loop_
_entity.id
_entity.type
_entity.pdbx_description
1 polymer ?
#
loop_
_entity_poly.entity_id
_entity_poly.type
_entity_poly.pdbx_seq_one_letter_code
_entity_poly.pdbx_strand_id
1 'polypeptide(L)'
;WHSPPLHFNISHTSSLVACGVTIDAQIGIDVEKKDRKIKHDILSFARRYFSKPEIRFLAAISDPQVQHMEFIKLWTLKEAYVKALGKGFSGAPFNTFTIRFESAAKGGFNMLDNLNPKDSETIVVSFDETADLTSNWRFVLLELANSHYVAVCTEKHSDHEGKENFPGKLTVWKTIAFLEDECVSGTAAIKSI
;
A
#
# COMPACT_ATOMS: atom_id res chain seq x y z
N TRP A 1 23.00 25.34 5.01
CA TRP A 1 21.84 24.86 4.26
C TRP A 1 22.16 23.46 3.75
N HIS A 2 21.58 22.43 4.34
CA HIS A 2 21.60 21.08 3.77
C HIS A 2 20.26 20.89 3.06
N SER A 3 20.28 20.56 1.77
CA SER A 3 19.06 20.20 1.07
C SER A 3 18.52 18.90 1.67
N PRO A 4 17.20 18.78 1.88
CA PRO A 4 16.61 17.54 2.36
C PRO A 4 16.92 16.36 1.40
N PRO A 5 17.18 15.15 1.92
CA PRO A 5 17.55 14.00 1.10
C PRO A 5 16.41 13.57 0.18
N LEU A 6 16.75 13.08 -1.00
CA LEU A 6 15.81 12.42 -1.91
C LEU A 6 15.79 10.91 -1.62
N HIS A 7 14.58 10.36 -1.51
CA HIS A 7 14.36 8.93 -1.40
C HIS A 7 13.56 8.47 -2.62
N PHE A 8 13.87 7.27 -3.11
CA PHE A 8 13.12 6.67 -4.21
C PHE A 8 13.00 5.16 -4.03
N ASN A 9 11.95 4.60 -4.61
CA ASN A 9 11.75 3.16 -4.69
C ASN A 9 11.14 2.79 -6.04
N ILE A 10 11.47 1.61 -6.55
CA ILE A 10 11.01 1.13 -7.85
C ILE A 10 10.33 -0.23 -7.68
N SER A 11 9.24 -0.43 -8.40
CA SER A 11 8.62 -1.74 -8.60
C SER A 11 8.23 -1.91 -10.06
N HIS A 12 8.09 -3.15 -10.51
CA HIS A 12 7.70 -3.42 -11.89
C HIS A 12 6.92 -4.73 -12.02
N THR A 13 6.02 -4.74 -13.00
CA THR A 13 5.43 -5.96 -13.56
C THR A 13 5.90 -6.12 -15.00
N SER A 14 5.43 -7.16 -15.70
CA SER A 14 5.78 -7.37 -17.11
C SER A 14 5.33 -6.26 -18.06
N SER A 15 4.41 -5.36 -17.65
CA SER A 15 3.89 -4.29 -18.52
C SER A 15 3.96 -2.90 -17.90
N LEU A 16 4.57 -2.73 -16.73
CA LEU A 16 4.59 -1.46 -16.03
C LEU A 16 5.81 -1.36 -15.13
N VAL A 17 6.45 -0.19 -15.12
CA VAL A 17 7.43 0.21 -14.10
C VAL A 17 6.81 1.36 -13.31
N ALA A 18 6.88 1.26 -11.99
CA ALA A 18 6.45 2.29 -11.05
C ALA A 18 7.69 2.81 -10.32
N CYS A 19 7.82 4.12 -10.21
CA CYS A 19 8.87 4.80 -9.46
C CYS A 19 8.23 5.81 -8.51
N GLY A 20 8.45 5.63 -7.21
CA GLY A 20 8.06 6.59 -6.18
C GLY A 20 9.26 7.45 -5.81
N VAL A 21 9.05 8.75 -5.64
CA VAL A 21 10.09 9.71 -5.21
C VAL A 21 9.52 10.60 -4.10
N THR A 22 10.29 10.77 -3.03
CA THR A 22 9.96 11.63 -1.88
C THR A 22 11.16 12.48 -1.50
N ILE A 23 10.87 13.59 -0.83
CA ILE A 23 11.87 14.47 -0.21
C ILE A 23 11.73 14.26 1.30
N ASP A 24 12.84 13.93 1.97
CA ASP A 24 12.97 13.79 3.43
C ASP A 24 12.08 12.72 4.11
N ALA A 25 11.45 11.83 3.34
CA ALA A 25 10.64 10.74 3.85
C ALA A 25 11.01 9.41 3.18
N GLN A 26 11.13 8.32 3.95
CA GLN A 26 11.28 6.99 3.36
C GLN A 26 10.06 6.63 2.52
N ILE A 27 10.29 5.92 1.42
CA ILE A 27 9.25 5.48 0.49
C ILE A 27 9.47 4.03 0.07
N GLY A 28 8.37 3.28 -0.03
CA GLY A 28 8.29 2.01 -0.74
C GLY A 28 7.11 2.04 -1.70
N ILE A 29 7.31 1.51 -2.90
CA ILE A 29 6.26 1.36 -3.91
C ILE A 29 6.20 -0.10 -4.35
N ASP A 30 4.99 -0.60 -4.52
CA ASP A 30 4.76 -1.88 -5.16
C ASP A 30 3.65 -1.82 -6.19
N VAL A 31 3.77 -2.65 -7.24
CA VAL A 31 2.81 -2.69 -8.34
C VAL A 31 2.54 -4.13 -8.76
N GLU A 32 1.27 -4.48 -8.87
CA GLU A 32 0.82 -5.83 -9.18
C GLU A 32 -0.31 -5.83 -10.19
N LYS A 33 -0.33 -6.82 -11.09
CA LYS A 33 -1.45 -7.01 -12.01
C LYS A 33 -2.65 -7.56 -11.28
N LYS A 34 -3.85 -7.01 -11.55
CA LYS A 34 -5.11 -7.50 -10.94
C LYS A 34 -5.39 -8.97 -11.28
N ASP A 35 -5.00 -9.40 -12.48
CA ASP A 35 -5.18 -10.76 -13.00
C ASP A 35 -3.97 -11.68 -12.77
N ARG A 36 -3.02 -11.27 -11.91
CA ARG A 36 -1.83 -12.06 -11.61
C ARG A 36 -2.22 -13.46 -11.13
N LYS A 37 -1.88 -14.48 -11.92
CA LYS A 37 -2.13 -15.88 -11.56
C LYS A 37 -1.24 -16.31 -10.39
N ILE A 38 -1.86 -16.76 -9.31
CA ILE A 38 -1.18 -17.40 -8.18
C ILE A 38 -1.14 -18.91 -8.48
N LYS A 39 0.06 -19.49 -8.53
CA LYS A 39 0.26 -20.91 -8.89
C LYS A 39 -0.33 -21.90 -7.87
N HIS A 40 -0.57 -21.45 -6.64
CA HIS A 40 -1.06 -22.25 -5.52
C HIS A 40 -2.35 -21.64 -4.98
N ASP A 41 -3.05 -22.39 -4.13
CA ASP A 41 -4.17 -21.89 -3.33
C ASP A 41 -3.79 -20.59 -2.58
N ILE A 42 -4.65 -19.57 -2.69
CA ILE A 42 -4.46 -18.23 -2.12
C ILE A 42 -4.20 -18.32 -0.61
N LEU A 43 -5.00 -19.12 0.10
CA LEU A 43 -4.87 -19.26 1.55
C LEU A 43 -3.57 -19.95 1.93
N SER A 44 -3.12 -20.92 1.14
CA SER A 44 -1.83 -21.58 1.33
C SER A 44 -0.65 -20.62 1.15
N PHE A 45 -0.75 -19.68 0.21
CA PHE A 45 0.23 -18.61 0.07
C PHE A 45 0.16 -17.63 1.24
N ALA A 46 -1.05 -17.15 1.59
CA ALA A 46 -1.27 -16.23 2.69
C ALA A 46 -0.74 -16.79 4.02
N ARG A 47 -0.90 -18.08 4.31
CA ARG A 47 -0.34 -18.72 5.53
C ARG A 47 1.17 -18.56 5.69
N ARG A 48 1.93 -18.37 4.61
CA ARG A 48 3.39 -18.22 4.67
C ARG A 48 3.82 -16.80 4.96
N TYR A 49 3.06 -15.80 4.50
CA TYR A 49 3.49 -14.41 4.50
C TYR A 49 2.57 -13.48 5.30
N PHE A 50 1.32 -13.87 5.57
CA PHE A 50 0.32 -12.98 6.14
C PHE A 50 0.17 -13.26 7.64
N SER A 51 -0.28 -12.25 8.38
CA SER A 51 -0.61 -12.39 9.79
C SER A 51 -1.91 -13.18 9.98
N LYS A 52 -2.13 -13.72 11.18
CA LYS A 52 -3.36 -14.47 11.51
C LYS A 52 -4.64 -13.64 11.24
N PRO A 53 -4.73 -12.34 11.59
CA PRO A 53 -5.86 -11.50 11.20
C PRO A 53 -6.10 -11.41 9.69
N GLU A 54 -5.05 -11.18 8.89
CA GLU A 54 -5.15 -11.09 7.42
C GLU A 54 -5.62 -12.41 6.79
N ILE A 55 -5.09 -13.54 7.28
CA ILE A 55 -5.51 -14.88 6.82
C ILE A 55 -6.99 -15.11 7.14
N ARG A 56 -7.46 -14.73 8.33
CA ARG A 56 -8.88 -14.85 8.70
C ARG A 56 -9.77 -13.97 7.83
N PHE A 57 -9.33 -12.75 7.54
CA PHE A 57 -10.03 -11.85 6.63
C PHE A 57 -10.20 -12.48 5.24
N LEU A 58 -9.11 -12.98 4.63
CA LEU A 58 -9.18 -13.64 3.32
C LEU A 58 -10.04 -14.91 3.35
N ALA A 59 -9.94 -15.71 4.40
CA ALA A 59 -10.71 -16.95 4.54
C ALA A 59 -12.22 -16.72 4.73
N ALA A 60 -12.63 -15.52 5.20
CA ALA A 60 -14.04 -15.16 5.34
C ALA A 60 -14.71 -14.79 4.00
N ILE A 61 -13.93 -14.51 2.96
CA ILE A 61 -14.45 -14.15 1.63
C ILE A 61 -14.82 -15.43 0.88
N SER A 62 -16.11 -15.63 0.62
CA SER A 62 -16.62 -16.82 -0.08
C SER A 62 -16.48 -16.75 -1.60
N ASP A 63 -16.54 -15.55 -2.18
CA ASP A 63 -16.36 -15.36 -3.62
C ASP A 63 -14.86 -15.47 -3.98
N PRO A 64 -14.43 -16.44 -4.81
CA PRO A 64 -13.02 -16.63 -5.15
C PRO A 64 -12.39 -15.45 -5.90
N GLN A 65 -13.17 -14.72 -6.71
CA GLN A 65 -12.66 -13.56 -7.46
C GLN A 65 -12.43 -12.39 -6.52
N VAL A 66 -13.35 -12.17 -5.58
CA VAL A 66 -13.18 -11.14 -4.54
C VAL A 66 -12.02 -11.51 -3.61
N GLN A 67 -11.90 -12.79 -3.21
CA GLN A 67 -10.78 -13.25 -2.38
C GLN A 67 -9.43 -13.04 -3.07
N HIS A 68 -9.34 -13.36 -4.36
CA HIS A 68 -8.15 -13.11 -5.17
C HIS A 68 -7.82 -11.62 -5.24
N MET A 69 -8.82 -10.79 -5.52
CA MET A 69 -8.67 -9.34 -5.59
C MET A 69 -8.11 -8.76 -4.28
N GLU A 70 -8.72 -9.11 -3.14
CA GLU A 70 -8.29 -8.63 -1.83
C GLU A 70 -6.92 -9.18 -1.43
N PHE A 71 -6.59 -10.41 -1.84
CA PHE A 71 -5.25 -10.95 -1.65
C PHE A 71 -4.20 -10.11 -2.39
N ILE A 72 -4.42 -9.77 -3.67
CA ILE A 72 -3.44 -8.98 -4.43
C ILE A 72 -3.28 -7.59 -3.80
N LYS A 73 -4.37 -6.92 -3.40
CA LYS A 73 -4.29 -5.62 -2.71
C LYS A 73 -3.45 -5.69 -1.43
N LEU A 74 -3.73 -6.68 -0.57
CA LEU A 74 -2.96 -6.89 0.66
C LEU A 74 -1.49 -7.20 0.36
N TRP A 75 -1.22 -8.04 -0.63
CA TRP A 75 0.14 -8.36 -1.06
C TRP A 75 0.90 -7.09 -1.48
N THR A 76 0.31 -6.28 -2.36
CA THR A 76 0.92 -5.02 -2.84
C THR A 76 1.21 -4.07 -1.69
N LEU A 77 0.28 -3.92 -0.73
CA LEU A 77 0.49 -3.10 0.47
C LEU A 77 1.64 -3.61 1.34
N LYS A 78 1.72 -4.92 1.58
CA LYS A 78 2.78 -5.53 2.40
C LYS A 78 4.15 -5.39 1.75
N GLU A 79 4.26 -5.61 0.44
CA GLU A 79 5.50 -5.40 -0.32
C GLU A 79 5.93 -3.93 -0.29
N ALA A 80 5.01 -2.97 -0.48
CA ALA A 80 5.32 -1.56 -0.40
C ALA A 80 5.87 -1.17 0.98
N TYR A 81 5.26 -1.67 2.06
CA TYR A 81 5.78 -1.44 3.42
C TYR A 81 7.18 -2.02 3.63
N VAL A 82 7.39 -3.28 3.24
CA VAL A 82 8.69 -3.95 3.37
C VAL A 82 9.78 -3.23 2.58
N LYS A 83 9.45 -2.73 1.39
CA LYS A 83 10.35 -1.93 0.56
C LYS A 83 10.68 -0.60 1.23
N ALA A 84 9.70 0.05 1.86
CA ALA A 84 9.91 1.29 2.59
C ALA A 84 10.87 1.10 3.78
N LEU A 85 10.80 -0.04 4.48
CA LEU A 85 11.72 -0.38 5.58
C LEU A 85 13.17 -0.62 5.13
N GLY A 86 13.43 -0.83 3.84
CA GLY A 86 14.78 -1.03 3.29
C GLY A 86 15.49 -2.33 3.71
N LYS A 87 14.79 -3.30 4.33
CA LYS A 87 15.40 -4.52 4.91
C LYS A 87 15.63 -5.66 3.90
N GLY A 88 15.13 -5.53 2.67
CA GLY A 88 15.17 -6.58 1.66
C GLY A 88 14.25 -7.77 1.97
N PHE A 89 13.88 -8.55 0.94
CA PHE A 89 12.88 -9.62 1.07
C PHE A 89 13.29 -10.73 2.07
N SER A 90 14.57 -11.11 2.11
CA SER A 90 15.08 -12.16 3.00
C SER A 90 15.09 -11.76 4.48
N GLY A 91 15.05 -10.46 4.79
CA GLY A 91 14.98 -9.91 6.14
C GLY A 91 13.60 -9.38 6.51
N ALA A 92 12.60 -9.54 5.64
CA ALA A 92 11.29 -8.93 5.77
C ALA A 92 10.34 -9.78 6.63
N PRO A 93 9.85 -9.28 7.77
CA PRO A 93 9.05 -10.06 8.67
C PRO A 93 7.56 -9.93 8.30
N PHE A 94 7.17 -10.43 7.12
CA PHE A 94 5.82 -10.27 6.58
C PHE A 94 4.71 -10.70 7.56
N ASN A 95 4.99 -11.66 8.44
CA ASN A 95 4.06 -12.19 9.44
C ASN A 95 4.10 -11.48 10.81
N THR A 96 4.99 -10.51 11.04
CA THR A 96 5.08 -9.78 12.33
C THR A 96 4.27 -8.50 12.35
N PHE A 97 3.67 -8.12 11.23
CA PHE A 97 2.77 -6.98 11.13
C PHE A 97 1.50 -7.34 10.35
N THR A 98 0.45 -6.58 10.62
CA THR A 98 -0.88 -6.73 10.04
C THR A 98 -1.26 -5.44 9.35
N ILE A 99 -1.67 -5.51 8.09
CA ILE A 99 -2.32 -4.40 7.40
C ILE A 99 -3.83 -4.50 7.64
N ARG A 100 -4.43 -3.39 8.07
CA ARG A 100 -5.86 -3.25 8.29
C ARG A 100 -6.39 -2.08 7.48
N PHE A 101 -7.59 -2.26 6.94
CA PHE A 101 -8.38 -1.16 6.40
C PHE A 101 -9.29 -0.66 7.53
N GLU A 102 -9.04 0.54 8.05
CA GLU A 102 -9.98 1.19 8.97
C GLU A 102 -10.96 2.05 8.19
N SER A 103 -12.24 1.93 8.51
CA SER A 103 -13.26 2.87 8.06
C SER A 103 -13.23 4.09 8.99
N ALA A 104 -13.22 5.31 8.45
CA ALA A 104 -13.34 6.54 9.24
C ALA A 104 -14.67 6.67 10.03
N ALA A 105 -15.58 5.69 9.94
CA ALA A 105 -16.72 5.57 10.82
C ALA A 105 -16.27 5.18 12.25
N LYS A 106 -16.08 6.21 13.08
CA LYS A 106 -15.77 6.13 14.52
C LYS A 106 -16.48 4.97 15.22
N GLY A 107 -15.67 4.11 15.86
CA GLY A 107 -16.03 3.38 17.07
C GLY A 107 -17.15 2.35 16.94
N GLY A 108 -16.81 1.16 16.44
CA GLY A 108 -17.69 0.00 16.55
C GLY A 108 -17.16 -1.19 15.79
N PHE A 109 -16.76 -2.23 16.50
CA PHE A 109 -16.61 -3.56 15.93
C PHE A 109 -17.98 -3.99 15.37
N ASN A 110 -18.22 -3.86 14.07
CA ASN A 110 -19.03 -4.77 13.28
C ASN A 110 -19.14 -4.39 11.80
N MET A 111 -19.07 -5.45 10.99
CA MET A 111 -19.64 -5.64 9.66
C MET A 111 -19.35 -4.64 8.53
N LEU A 112 -18.56 -5.18 7.61
CA LEU A 112 -18.68 -5.14 6.16
C LEU A 112 -20.15 -5.07 5.70
N ASP A 113 -20.68 -3.87 5.47
CA ASP A 113 -21.74 -3.61 4.50
C ASP A 113 -21.79 -2.10 4.22
N ASN A 114 -21.59 -1.74 2.96
CA ASN A 114 -21.59 -0.37 2.40
C ASN A 114 -20.40 0.53 2.79
N LEU A 115 -19.21 0.21 2.28
CA LEU A 115 -18.07 1.13 2.31
C LEU A 115 -18.11 2.06 1.10
N ASN A 116 -18.12 3.36 1.36
CA ASN A 116 -17.79 4.38 0.38
C ASN A 116 -16.25 4.43 0.29
N PRO A 117 -15.60 4.18 -0.87
CA PRO A 117 -14.14 3.97 -0.96
C PRO A 117 -13.24 5.17 -0.61
N LYS A 118 -13.81 6.30 -0.20
CA LYS A 118 -13.08 7.58 -0.09
C LYS A 118 -12.49 7.86 1.29
N ASP A 119 -12.88 7.12 2.34
CA ASP A 119 -12.52 7.47 3.72
C ASP A 119 -11.92 6.29 4.51
N SER A 120 -11.27 5.33 3.83
CA SER A 120 -10.58 4.23 4.50
C SER A 120 -9.09 4.53 4.67
N GLU A 121 -8.62 4.64 5.91
CA GLU A 121 -7.19 4.74 6.21
C GLU A 121 -6.61 3.33 6.32
N THR A 122 -5.53 3.06 5.59
CA THR A 122 -4.81 1.79 5.70
C THR A 122 -3.76 1.91 6.79
N ILE A 123 -3.87 1.10 7.84
CA ILE A 123 -3.01 1.15 9.01
C ILE A 123 -2.22 -0.15 9.13
N VAL A 124 -0.95 -0.04 9.49
CA VAL A 124 -0.12 -1.19 9.88
C VAL A 124 -0.20 -1.34 11.39
N VAL A 125 -0.50 -2.54 11.88
CA VAL A 125 -0.47 -2.91 13.29
C VAL A 125 0.62 -3.96 13.49
N SER A 126 1.70 -3.59 14.17
CA SER A 126 2.79 -4.48 14.60
C SER A 126 2.35 -5.32 15.79
N PHE A 127 2.88 -6.54 15.94
CA PHE A 127 2.63 -7.40 17.09
C PHE A 127 3.57 -7.14 18.29
N ASP A 128 4.58 -6.29 18.12
CA ASP A 128 5.51 -5.95 19.18
C ASP A 128 4.98 -4.74 19.97
N GLU A 129 4.42 -4.97 21.16
CA GLU A 129 3.85 -3.95 22.06
C GLU A 129 4.90 -2.95 22.57
N THR A 130 6.18 -3.12 22.24
CA THR A 130 7.27 -2.30 22.79
C THR A 130 7.75 -1.17 21.88
N ALA A 131 7.16 -0.99 20.68
CA ALA A 131 7.48 0.17 19.86
C ALA A 131 6.27 0.66 19.05
N ASP A 132 5.90 1.90 19.30
CA ASP A 132 4.91 2.73 18.58
C ASP A 132 5.36 3.02 17.13
N LEU A 133 5.76 1.99 16.37
CA LEU A 133 6.27 2.08 15.00
C LEU A 133 5.15 2.15 13.96
N THR A 134 3.90 1.96 14.40
CA THR A 134 2.71 1.84 13.56
C THR A 134 2.06 3.19 13.23
N SER A 135 2.34 4.22 14.04
CA SER A 135 1.82 5.57 13.86
C SER A 135 2.57 6.36 12.78
N ASN A 136 3.77 5.91 12.38
CA ASN A 136 4.69 6.67 11.52
C ASN A 136 4.61 6.33 10.03
N TRP A 137 3.67 5.50 9.55
CA TRP A 137 3.57 5.17 8.12
C TRP A 137 2.22 5.58 7.53
N ARG A 138 2.22 6.06 6.30
CA ARG A 138 1.03 6.34 5.49
C ARG A 138 1.02 5.43 4.28
N PHE A 139 -0.17 4.99 3.90
CA PHE A 139 -0.40 4.17 2.72
C PHE A 139 -1.33 4.89 1.77
N VAL A 140 -1.06 4.72 0.48
CA VAL A 140 -1.99 5.02 -0.59
C VAL A 140 -2.10 3.77 -1.45
N LEU A 141 -3.32 3.25 -1.61
CA LEU A 141 -3.61 2.17 -2.55
C LEU A 141 -4.36 2.75 -3.75
N LEU A 142 -3.84 2.47 -4.94
CA LEU A 142 -4.37 2.97 -6.19
C LEU A 142 -4.71 1.82 -7.13
N GLU A 143 -5.74 2.03 -7.94
CA GLU A 143 -6.04 1.25 -9.13
C GLU A 143 -5.68 2.06 -10.38
N LEU A 144 -4.81 1.50 -11.23
CA LEU A 144 -4.38 2.12 -12.49
C LEU A 144 -5.13 1.50 -13.68
N ALA A 145 -5.94 2.32 -14.35
CA ALA A 145 -6.68 1.97 -15.57
C ALA A 145 -7.37 0.59 -15.51
N ASN A 146 -7.90 0.24 -14.33
CA ASN A 146 -8.51 -1.05 -14.01
C ASN A 146 -7.64 -2.31 -14.26
N SER A 147 -6.31 -2.17 -14.34
CA SER A 147 -5.40 -3.26 -14.72
C SER A 147 -4.39 -3.64 -13.64
N HIS A 148 -3.96 -2.66 -12.84
CA HIS A 148 -2.95 -2.86 -11.81
C HIS A 148 -3.40 -2.26 -10.47
N TYR A 149 -2.92 -2.86 -9.39
CA TYR A 149 -2.87 -2.22 -8.08
C TYR A 149 -1.49 -1.64 -7.84
N VAL A 150 -1.45 -0.45 -7.25
CA VAL A 150 -0.21 0.22 -6.82
C VAL A 150 -0.37 0.61 -5.36
N ALA A 151 0.55 0.17 -4.52
CA ALA A 151 0.64 0.63 -3.14
C ALA A 151 1.87 1.52 -2.99
N VAL A 152 1.67 2.67 -2.34
CA VAL A 152 2.74 3.57 -1.92
C VAL A 152 2.72 3.63 -0.40
N CYS A 153 3.85 3.35 0.22
CA CYS A 153 4.07 3.47 1.66
C CYS A 153 5.11 4.55 1.93
N THR A 154 4.79 5.55 2.74
CA THR A 154 5.71 6.64 3.09
C THR A 154 5.74 6.89 4.59
N GLU A 155 6.90 7.29 5.11
CA GLU A 155 7.03 7.72 6.50
C GLU A 155 6.24 9.03 6.75
N LYS A 156 5.56 9.14 7.91
CA LYS A 156 4.92 10.37 8.39
C LYS A 156 6.01 11.25 8.97
N HIS A 157 6.10 12.49 8.51
CA HIS A 157 6.89 13.49 9.21
C HIS A 157 6.28 13.75 10.59
N SER A 158 7.09 13.67 11.64
CA SER A 158 6.79 14.27 12.92
C SER A 158 7.04 15.77 12.80
N ASP A 159 5.99 16.55 12.58
CA ASP A 159 6.10 18.01 12.61
C ASP A 159 6.53 18.44 14.02
N HIS A 160 7.82 18.78 14.20
CA HIS A 160 8.32 19.42 15.42
C HIS A 160 8.12 20.94 15.45
N GLU A 161 7.43 21.52 14.46
CA GLU A 161 6.99 22.91 14.49
C GLU A 161 5.53 23.01 14.03
N GLY A 162 4.68 23.64 14.85
CA GLY A 162 3.23 23.74 14.71
C GLY A 162 2.73 24.50 13.48
N LYS A 163 2.99 23.98 12.29
CA LYS A 163 2.22 24.25 11.08
C LYS A 163 1.82 22.90 10.52
N GLU A 164 0.53 22.59 10.59
CA GLU A 164 -0.08 21.52 9.81
C GLU A 164 0.22 21.80 8.32
N ASN A 165 1.34 21.27 7.83
CA ASN A 165 1.61 21.24 6.40
C ASN A 165 0.69 20.16 5.84
N PHE A 166 -0.31 20.58 5.08
CA PHE A 166 -1.21 19.71 4.36
C PHE A 166 -0.44 18.55 3.70
N PRO A 167 -0.97 17.31 3.79
CA PRO A 167 -0.26 16.10 3.40
C PRO A 167 0.15 16.20 1.93
N GLY A 168 1.42 15.89 1.64
CA GLY A 168 1.98 15.96 0.30
C GLY A 168 1.04 15.33 -0.73
N LYS A 169 0.46 16.15 -1.61
CA LYS A 169 -0.44 15.71 -2.67
C LYS A 169 0.32 14.72 -3.54
N LEU A 170 -0.06 13.44 -3.50
CA LEU A 170 0.50 12.44 -4.39
C LEU A 170 0.29 12.90 -5.83
N THR A 171 1.39 13.13 -6.54
CA THR A 171 1.38 13.51 -7.94
C THR A 171 1.86 12.33 -8.75
N VAL A 172 1.04 11.86 -9.68
CA VAL A 172 1.31 10.70 -10.51
C VAL A 172 1.46 11.14 -11.95
N TRP A 173 2.51 10.61 -12.59
CA TRP A 173 2.85 10.82 -13.98
C TRP A 173 2.82 9.49 -14.72
N LYS A 174 2.29 9.51 -15.94
CA LYS A 174 2.36 8.41 -16.88
C LYS A 174 3.37 8.79 -17.95
N THR A 175 4.43 8.01 -18.04
CA THR A 175 5.50 8.21 -19.02
C THR A 175 5.57 7.03 -19.97
N ILE A 176 5.51 7.31 -21.27
CA ILE A 176 5.92 6.39 -22.33
C ILE A 176 7.20 6.95 -22.91
N ALA A 177 8.30 6.21 -22.73
CA ALA A 177 9.63 6.69 -23.11
C ALA A 177 9.65 7.23 -24.54
N PHE A 178 10.12 8.47 -24.70
CA PHE A 178 10.22 9.21 -25.96
C PHE A 178 8.89 9.55 -26.65
N LEU A 179 7.74 9.24 -26.05
CA LEU A 179 6.42 9.47 -26.68
C LEU A 179 5.53 10.42 -25.88
N GLU A 180 5.41 10.20 -24.57
CA GLU A 180 4.41 10.88 -23.75
C GLU A 180 4.92 11.02 -22.31
N ASP A 181 4.64 12.16 -21.69
CA ASP A 181 4.81 12.36 -20.26
C ASP A 181 3.66 13.24 -19.75
N GLU A 182 2.68 12.62 -19.11
CA GLU A 182 1.42 13.26 -18.71
C GLU A 182 1.19 13.13 -17.20
N CYS A 183 0.86 14.25 -16.55
CA CYS A 183 0.36 14.22 -15.19
C CYS A 183 -1.09 13.69 -15.16
N VAL A 184 -1.27 12.48 -14.65
CA VAL A 184 -2.56 11.77 -14.59
C VAL A 184 -3.24 11.89 -13.22
N SER A 185 -2.71 12.76 -12.34
CA SER A 185 -3.24 13.00 -11.00
C SER A 185 -4.69 13.50 -11.03
N GLY A 186 -5.59 12.84 -10.31
CA GLY A 186 -7.00 13.24 -10.24
C GLY A 186 -7.83 12.93 -11.51
N THR A 187 -7.23 12.28 -12.50
CA THR A 187 -7.96 11.76 -13.67
C THR A 187 -8.64 10.42 -13.34
N ALA A 188 -9.59 9.99 -14.18
CA ALA A 188 -10.23 8.67 -14.02
C ALA A 188 -9.29 7.48 -14.22
N ALA A 189 -8.08 7.71 -14.76
CA ALA A 189 -7.05 6.69 -14.93
C ALA A 189 -6.49 6.19 -13.59
N ILE A 190 -6.64 6.98 -12.52
CA ILE A 190 -6.17 6.66 -11.18
C ILE A 190 -7.33 6.74 -10.21
N LYS A 191 -7.59 5.65 -9.50
CA LYS A 191 -8.60 5.60 -8.46
C LYS A 191 -7.94 5.23 -7.14
N SER A 192 -8.10 6.07 -6.13
CA SER A 192 -7.83 5.64 -4.75
C SER A 192 -8.87 4.64 -4.35
N ILE A 193 -8.46 3.55 -3.71
CA ILE A 193 -9.33 2.43 -3.32
C ILE A 193 -9.03 1.94 -1.90
#